data_AF-F2U8L2-F1
#
_entry.id   AF-F2U8L2-F1
#
_cell.length_a   1.000
_cell.length_b   1.000
_cell.length_c   1.000
_cell.angle_alpha   90.00
_cell.angle_beta   90.00
_cell.angle_gamma   90.00
#
_symmetry.space_group_name_H-M   'P 1'
#
loop_
_entity.id
_entity.type
_entity.pdbx_description
1 polymer ?
#
loop_
_entity_poly.entity_id
_entity_poly.type
_entity_poly.pdbx_seq_one_letter_code
_entity_poly.pdbx_strand_id
1 'polypeptide(L)'
;MIEIVWAEENDFVASVAECKHNVVLEDEFKQAWGCGVVVTQEDIDRVVAQVVEEERAVLEENGWGYKARLIPKVRKQLQFASGKLVNEALDRQLVSVLGENTADAKAKFQENMKKKRKQKKKEQKQEQKAAEQAVTQQQEEKAEEKTEEHKHDGGQKVTPWEASADKEFDYNRLIEHFGSQHLTQEHLDKIAALGIPVHHFLKRNIFFSHRDFDTVLEKKAKGEPIFLYTGRGPSSQAMHLGHLIPFLFTKYLQEAFDLPLVIQMTDDEKFLFKRNLTLDDDPETGVAALCRENVKDIIAVGFDPDKTFIFSDLQYMGGDFYRNVVRFERCVTLNQAMKIFDFTRENNIGQISFCAIQAVPSFPSSFPGIIQPGAHCLIPCAIDQDPYFRLTRDVAPRLGYEKPSLLHSVFFPAMTGGSSKMSSSANAVASIFLTDDQDTVRSKIFKYAFSGAPNTLKEFKEQGADLDADISYQYLRFFMEDDEKLEAIGSAYAAGDEKMTTAAVKEELTKVLQHIVKQHQERRAQVTDADVEKFMTPRKLGGQSF
;
A
#
# COMPACT_ATOMS: atom_id res chain seq x y z
N MET A 1 22.75 36.87 65.65
CA MET A 1 21.45 37.00 64.96
C MET A 1 21.59 38.14 63.98
N ILE A 2 21.50 37.87 62.68
CA ILE A 2 21.32 38.91 61.66
C ILE A 2 19.86 38.74 61.23
N GLU A 3 18.96 39.53 61.80
CA GLU A 3 17.60 39.69 61.29
C GLU A 3 17.68 40.49 60.00
N ILE A 4 17.29 39.86 58.88
CA ILE A 4 17.08 40.58 57.63
C ILE A 4 15.61 40.99 57.63
N VAL A 5 15.32 42.18 58.15
CA VAL A 5 13.99 42.79 58.08
C VAL A 5 13.84 43.42 56.70
N TRP A 6 12.97 42.87 55.87
CA TRP A 6 12.59 43.51 54.61
C TRP A 6 11.54 44.60 54.93
N ALA A 7 12.05 45.82 55.13
CA ALA A 7 11.36 47.11 55.30
C ALA A 7 10.29 47.17 56.40
N GLU A 8 10.46 48.10 57.35
CA GLU A 8 9.33 48.51 58.20
C GLU A 8 8.30 49.27 57.34
N GLU A 9 7.02 49.20 57.73
CA GLU A 9 5.88 49.79 57.01
C GLU A 9 6.09 51.27 56.62
N ASN A 10 6.93 51.99 57.40
CA ASN A 10 7.28 53.38 57.17
C ASN A 10 8.16 53.64 55.93
N ASP A 11 9.06 52.73 55.56
CA ASP A 11 10.00 52.96 54.44
C ASP A 11 9.30 52.91 53.07
N PHE A 12 8.23 52.11 52.95
CA PHE A 12 7.42 52.05 51.74
C PHE A 12 6.48 53.27 51.64
N VAL A 13 5.86 53.68 52.75
CA VAL A 13 4.98 54.87 52.78
C VAL A 13 5.72 56.15 52.40
N ALA A 14 7.00 56.28 52.79
CA ALA A 14 7.85 57.41 52.37
C ALA A 14 8.07 57.47 50.85
N SER A 15 8.17 56.31 50.18
CA SER A 15 8.35 56.24 48.71
C SER A 15 7.06 56.49 47.92
N VAL A 16 5.88 56.35 48.56
CA VAL A 16 4.56 56.52 47.95
C VAL A 16 3.94 57.90 48.27
N ALA A 17 4.61 58.72 49.09
CA ALA A 17 4.12 60.01 49.58
C ALA A 17 3.88 61.10 48.50
N GLU A 18 4.22 60.87 47.22
CA GLU A 18 3.83 61.75 46.11
C GLU A 18 2.42 61.48 45.57
N CYS A 19 1.77 60.39 45.99
CA CYS A 19 0.39 60.07 45.61
C CYS A 19 -0.61 60.80 46.52
N LYS A 20 -1.42 61.72 45.95
CA LYS A 20 -2.42 62.55 46.65
C LYS A 20 -3.63 61.81 47.25
N HIS A 21 -3.56 60.50 47.46
CA HIS A 21 -4.63 59.70 48.07
C HIS A 21 -4.05 58.87 49.22
N ASN A 22 -4.75 58.83 50.36
CA ASN A 22 -4.40 57.95 51.49
C ASN A 22 -4.43 56.49 51.00
N VAL A 23 -3.27 55.91 50.73
CA VAL A 23 -3.13 54.50 50.38
C VAL A 23 -3.13 53.69 51.66
N VAL A 24 -4.19 52.92 51.89
CA VAL A 24 -4.19 51.86 52.90
C VAL A 24 -3.65 50.61 52.21
N LEU A 25 -2.50 50.09 52.68
CA LEU A 25 -1.93 48.84 52.17
C LEU A 25 -2.77 47.67 52.69
N GLU A 26 -3.54 47.04 51.80
CA GLU A 26 -4.30 45.83 52.11
C GLU A 26 -3.38 44.66 52.51
N ASP A 27 -3.83 43.81 53.44
CA ASP A 27 -3.02 42.73 54.04
C ASP A 27 -2.48 41.73 53.01
N GLU A 28 -3.22 41.51 51.92
CA GLU A 28 -2.78 40.67 50.81
C GLU A 28 -1.53 41.22 50.11
N PHE A 29 -1.40 42.55 50.01
CA PHE A 29 -0.22 43.19 49.43
C PHE A 29 1.00 43.08 50.35
N LYS A 30 0.80 43.25 51.67
CA LYS A 30 1.86 43.08 52.67
C LYS A 30 2.41 41.65 52.68
N GLN A 31 1.54 40.65 52.54
CA GLN A 31 1.94 39.24 52.42
C GLN A 31 2.70 38.95 51.11
N ALA A 32 2.25 39.50 49.98
CA ALA A 32 2.89 39.27 48.69
C ALA A 32 4.32 39.86 48.61
N TRP A 33 4.60 40.93 49.36
CA TRP A 33 5.89 41.62 49.39
C TRP A 33 6.79 41.24 50.58
N GLY A 34 6.29 40.39 51.49
CA GLY A 34 7.09 39.87 52.60
C GLY A 34 7.31 40.84 53.75
N CYS A 35 6.49 41.88 53.89
CA CYS A 35 6.57 42.81 55.01
C CYS A 35 6.39 42.06 56.33
N GLY A 36 7.40 42.11 57.21
CA GLY A 36 7.39 41.41 58.51
C GLY A 36 7.78 39.93 58.47
N VAL A 37 8.15 39.37 57.31
CA VAL A 37 8.63 37.98 57.21
C VAL A 37 10.10 37.89 57.61
N VAL A 38 10.39 37.20 58.72
CA VAL A 38 11.75 36.93 59.18
C VAL A 38 12.15 35.52 58.76
N VAL A 39 13.16 35.40 57.89
CA VAL A 39 13.75 34.10 57.51
C VAL A 39 15.08 33.94 58.24
N THR A 40 15.16 32.97 59.15
CA THR A 40 16.36 32.75 59.95
C THR A 40 17.40 31.90 59.20
N GLN A 41 18.66 31.93 59.66
CA GLN A 41 19.71 31.06 59.11
C GLN A 41 19.39 29.58 59.32
N GLU A 42 18.73 29.22 60.42
CA GLU A 42 18.32 27.84 60.71
C GLU A 42 17.24 27.37 59.74
N ASP A 43 16.29 28.24 59.36
CA ASP A 43 15.29 27.93 58.34
C ASP A 43 15.93 27.67 56.98
N ILE A 44 16.92 28.50 56.60
CA ILE A 44 17.69 28.32 55.36
C ILE A 44 18.45 27.00 55.40
N ASP A 45 19.20 26.73 56.46
CA ASP A 45 20.03 25.52 56.57
C ASP A 45 19.16 24.25 56.56
N ARG A 46 17.97 24.27 57.21
CA ARG A 46 17.00 23.17 57.19
C ARG A 46 16.46 22.90 55.78
N VAL A 47 15.97 23.94 55.11
CA VAL A 47 15.37 23.79 53.77
C VAL A 47 16.43 23.39 52.75
N VAL A 48 17.65 23.94 52.85
CA VAL A 48 18.76 23.54 51.99
C VAL A 48 19.11 22.06 52.20
N ALA A 49 19.20 21.60 53.46
CA ALA A 49 19.47 20.19 53.75
C ALA A 49 18.41 19.27 53.14
N GLN A 50 17.12 19.64 53.27
CA GLN A 50 16.01 18.90 52.69
C GLN A 50 16.12 18.83 51.15
N VAL A 51 16.31 19.97 50.48
CA VAL A 51 16.42 20.02 49.01
C VAL A 51 17.65 19.26 48.50
N VAL A 52 18.76 19.29 49.23
CA VAL A 52 19.96 18.53 48.89
C VAL A 52 19.73 17.03 49.03
N GLU A 53 19.00 16.59 50.06
CA GLU A 53 18.65 15.17 50.24
C GLU A 53 17.67 14.67 49.17
N GLU A 54 16.62 15.45 48.89
CA GLU A 54 15.63 15.14 47.84
C GLU A 54 16.28 14.97 46.46
N GLU A 55 17.32 15.75 46.18
CA GLU A 55 18.02 15.76 44.90
C GLU A 55 19.36 14.99 44.93
N ARG A 56 19.64 14.24 46.00
CA ARG A 56 20.93 13.56 46.22
C ARG A 56 21.34 12.71 45.01
N ALA A 57 20.42 11.89 44.49
CA ALA A 57 20.72 11.01 43.35
C ALA A 57 21.11 11.79 42.08
N VAL A 58 20.47 12.94 41.84
CA VAL A 58 20.73 13.80 40.67
C VAL A 58 22.03 14.58 40.86
N LEU A 59 22.31 15.00 42.10
CA LEU A 59 23.57 15.65 42.48
C LEU A 59 24.76 14.72 42.31
N GLU A 60 24.66 13.47 42.75
CA GLU A 60 25.71 12.45 42.58
C GLU A 60 25.97 12.10 41.12
N GLU A 61 25.03 12.37 40.20
CA GLU A 61 25.23 12.17 38.77
C GLU A 61 25.87 13.39 38.08
N ASN A 62 25.49 14.60 38.48
CA ASN A 62 25.82 15.84 37.75
C ASN A 62 26.89 16.70 38.44
N GLY A 63 27.20 16.42 39.70
CA GLY A 63 28.22 17.10 40.50
C GLY A 63 27.93 18.58 40.78
N TRP A 64 28.98 19.32 41.12
CA TRP A 64 28.92 20.73 41.52
C TRP A 64 28.26 21.68 40.49
N GLY A 65 28.18 21.28 39.22
CA GLY A 65 27.50 22.05 38.17
C GLY A 65 25.98 22.13 38.33
N TYR A 66 25.37 21.22 39.11
CA TYR A 66 23.93 21.22 39.37
C TYR A 66 23.51 22.21 40.47
N LYS A 67 24.46 22.74 41.27
CA LYS A 67 24.18 23.67 42.38
C LYS A 67 23.27 24.84 41.97
N ALA A 68 23.52 25.44 40.80
CA ALA A 68 22.74 26.57 40.31
C ALA A 68 21.24 26.27 40.15
N ARG A 69 20.86 24.99 39.94
CA ARG A 69 19.47 24.55 39.79
C ARG A 69 18.77 24.27 41.12
N LEU A 70 19.50 24.21 42.23
CA LEU A 70 18.92 24.06 43.58
C LEU A 70 18.43 25.38 44.16
N ILE A 71 19.07 26.50 43.80
CA ILE A 71 18.72 27.83 44.34
C ILE A 71 17.25 28.19 44.08
N PRO A 72 16.68 27.98 42.87
CA PRO A 72 15.25 28.24 42.64
C PRO A 72 14.33 27.32 43.46
N LYS A 73 14.75 26.08 43.74
CA LYS A 73 13.96 25.13 44.55
C LYS A 73 13.90 25.55 46.01
N VAL A 74 15.03 25.98 46.57
CA VAL A 74 15.08 26.56 47.92
C VAL A 74 14.24 27.84 47.99
N ARG A 75 14.35 28.72 46.99
CA ARG A 75 13.54 29.96 46.93
C ARG A 75 12.05 29.72 46.72
N LYS A 76 11.63 28.59 46.15
CA LYS A 76 10.21 28.25 46.08
C LYS A 76 9.62 27.99 47.46
N GLN A 77 10.43 27.49 48.40
CA GLN A 77 10.00 27.21 49.78
C GLN A 77 10.29 28.40 50.72
N LEU A 78 11.36 29.16 50.45
CA LEU A 78 11.75 30.36 51.19
C LEU A 78 11.92 31.54 50.23
N GLN A 79 10.80 32.11 49.80
CA GLN A 79 10.74 33.14 48.75
C GLN A 79 11.56 34.40 49.07
N PHE A 80 11.63 34.78 50.35
CA PHE A 80 12.30 35.99 50.83
C PHE A 80 13.68 35.73 51.46
N ALA A 81 14.21 34.49 51.37
CA ALA A 81 15.53 34.16 51.88
C ALA A 81 16.66 34.88 51.11
N SER A 82 17.67 35.35 51.84
CA SER A 82 18.85 35.99 51.24
C SER A 82 19.57 35.03 50.30
N GLY A 83 19.70 35.42 49.03
CA GLY A 83 20.38 34.62 48.02
C GLY A 83 21.85 34.34 48.34
N LYS A 84 22.50 35.24 49.10
CA LYS A 84 23.87 35.04 49.55
C LYS A 84 23.94 33.92 50.60
N LEU A 85 23.09 33.99 51.62
CA LEU A 85 23.05 32.99 52.70
C LEU A 85 22.60 31.61 52.19
N VAL A 86 21.65 31.56 51.25
CA VAL A 86 21.25 30.30 50.58
C VAL A 86 22.42 29.69 49.81
N ASN A 87 23.21 30.50 49.11
CA ASN A 87 24.38 30.03 48.37
C ASN A 87 25.48 29.48 49.28
N GLU A 88 25.75 30.17 50.39
CA GLU A 88 26.75 29.76 51.39
C GLU A 88 26.30 28.48 52.12
N ALA A 89 25.01 28.35 52.43
CA ALA A 89 24.44 27.13 53.01
C ALA A 89 24.55 25.94 52.04
N LEU A 90 24.24 26.16 50.75
CA LEU A 90 24.40 25.14 49.71
C LEU A 90 25.85 24.71 49.54
N ASP A 91 26.81 25.64 49.57
CA ASP A 91 28.24 25.27 49.49
C ASP A 91 28.66 24.40 50.68
N ARG A 92 28.25 24.74 51.90
CA ARG A 92 28.57 23.94 53.10
C ARG A 92 27.96 22.55 53.02
N GLN A 93 26.68 22.44 52.67
CA GLN A 93 25.95 21.17 52.59
C GLN A 93 26.46 20.29 51.45
N LEU A 94 26.74 20.84 50.28
CA LEU A 94 27.17 20.06 49.11
C LEU A 94 28.56 19.44 49.27
N VAL A 95 29.46 20.02 50.08
CA VAL A 95 30.76 19.40 50.37
C VAL A 95 30.59 18.02 51.01
N SER A 96 29.58 17.84 51.87
CA SER A 96 29.30 16.55 52.50
C SER A 96 28.84 15.46 51.52
N VAL A 97 28.24 15.85 50.39
CA VAL A 97 27.67 14.94 49.39
C VAL A 97 28.64 14.71 48.23
N LEU A 98 29.29 15.76 47.77
CA LEU A 98 30.09 15.76 46.53
C LEU A 98 31.61 15.88 46.76
N GLY A 99 32.03 16.03 48.01
CA GLY A 99 33.43 16.33 48.36
C GLY A 99 33.83 17.76 48.00
N GLU A 100 35.11 18.10 48.22
CA GLU A 100 35.62 19.45 48.01
C GLU A 100 35.44 19.96 46.56
N ASN A 101 35.07 21.24 46.43
CA ASN A 101 34.84 21.91 45.14
C ASN A 101 36.16 22.34 44.48
N THR A 102 37.11 21.41 44.28
CA THR A 102 38.41 21.66 43.63
C THR A 102 38.39 21.22 42.16
N ALA A 103 39.29 21.80 41.35
CA ALA A 103 39.40 21.46 39.93
C ALA A 103 39.73 19.96 39.72
N ASP A 104 40.62 19.41 40.56
CA ASP A 104 41.01 18.00 40.51
C ASP A 104 39.87 17.05 40.90
N ALA A 105 39.04 17.42 41.88
CA ALA A 105 37.87 16.63 42.26
C ALA A 105 36.82 16.58 41.14
N LYS A 106 36.59 17.70 40.44
CA LYS A 106 35.70 17.77 39.27
C LYS A 106 36.19 16.89 38.11
N ALA A 107 37.50 16.88 37.85
CA ALA A 107 38.08 16.06 36.79
C ALA A 107 37.92 14.55 37.07
N LYS A 108 38.24 14.11 38.30
CA LYS A 108 38.05 12.71 38.73
C LYS A 108 36.59 12.26 38.68
N PHE A 109 35.65 13.14 39.06
CA PHE A 109 34.22 12.87 38.98
C PHE A 109 33.74 12.65 37.54
N GLN A 110 34.14 13.52 36.60
CA GLN A 110 33.77 13.38 35.18
C GLN A 110 34.33 12.09 34.55
N GLU A 111 35.54 11.67 34.93
CA GLU A 111 36.12 10.42 34.45
C GLU A 111 35.34 9.19 34.96
N ASN A 112 34.99 9.17 36.25
CA ASN A 112 34.20 8.10 36.85
C ASN A 112 32.78 8.01 36.26
N MET A 113 32.15 9.15 35.97
CA MET A 113 30.83 9.18 35.33
C MET A 113 30.86 8.72 33.87
N LYS A 114 31.94 9.00 33.12
CA LYS A 114 32.14 8.41 31.78
C LYS A 114 32.26 6.88 31.84
N LYS A 115 32.95 6.33 32.84
CA LYS A 115 33.07 4.88 33.06
C LYS A 115 31.73 4.25 33.44
N LYS A 116 30.99 4.82 34.40
CA LYS A 116 29.63 4.37 34.79
C LYS A 116 28.64 4.43 33.63
N ARG A 117 28.65 5.50 32.81
CA ARG A 117 27.76 5.63 31.64
C ARG A 117 28.06 4.59 30.56
N LYS A 118 29.32 4.23 30.33
CA LYS A 118 29.69 3.14 29.40
C LYS A 118 29.19 1.77 29.88
N GLN A 119 29.21 1.52 31.19
CA GLN A 119 28.77 0.26 31.77
C GLN A 119 27.24 0.12 31.74
N LYS A 120 26.51 1.17 32.15
CA LYS A 120 25.03 1.21 32.11
C LYS A 120 24.48 1.05 30.68
N LYS A 121 25.17 1.59 29.67
CA LYS A 121 24.81 1.44 28.24
C LYS A 121 25.03 0.00 27.72
N LYS A 122 25.88 -0.79 28.39
CA LYS A 122 26.16 -2.18 28.03
C LYS A 122 25.12 -3.12 28.63
N GLU A 123 24.71 -2.85 29.87
CA GLU A 123 23.67 -3.59 30.60
C GLU A 123 22.27 -3.32 30.01
N GLN A 124 21.91 -2.06 29.74
CA GLN A 124 20.63 -1.73 29.08
C GLN A 124 20.50 -2.35 27.68
N LYS A 125 21.61 -2.48 26.93
CA LYS A 125 21.60 -3.10 25.61
C LYS A 125 21.43 -4.63 25.68
N GLN A 126 21.69 -5.25 26.83
CA GLN A 126 21.45 -6.68 27.07
C GLN A 126 20.02 -6.95 27.56
N GLU A 127 19.49 -6.13 28.48
CA GLU A 127 18.09 -6.26 28.94
C GLU A 127 17.08 -5.92 27.85
N GLN A 128 17.35 -4.89 27.03
CA GLN A 128 16.47 -4.50 25.92
C GLN A 128 16.44 -5.57 24.83
N LYS A 129 17.57 -6.26 24.58
CA LYS A 129 17.61 -7.44 23.69
C LYS A 129 16.82 -8.63 24.23
N ALA A 130 16.86 -8.88 25.53
CA ALA A 130 16.15 -10.00 26.14
C ALA A 130 14.62 -9.75 26.22
N ALA A 131 14.20 -8.51 26.47
CA ALA A 131 12.80 -8.12 26.50
C ALA A 131 12.17 -7.98 25.11
N GLU A 132 12.91 -7.49 24.11
CA GLU A 132 12.48 -7.57 22.70
C GLU A 132 12.33 -9.02 22.28
N GLN A 133 13.31 -9.91 22.52
CA GLN A 133 13.21 -11.32 22.11
C GLN A 133 12.00 -12.07 22.68
N ALA A 134 11.58 -11.79 23.92
CA ALA A 134 10.45 -12.49 24.54
C ALA A 134 9.06 -12.02 24.06
N VAL A 135 8.91 -10.72 23.74
CA VAL A 135 7.65 -10.16 23.20
C VAL A 135 7.55 -10.40 21.69
N THR A 136 8.69 -10.33 21.02
CA THR A 136 8.85 -10.61 19.59
C THR A 136 8.59 -12.08 19.31
N GLN A 137 9.10 -13.05 20.10
CA GLN A 137 8.77 -14.49 19.91
C GLN A 137 7.28 -14.84 20.05
N GLN A 138 6.53 -14.24 20.97
CA GLN A 138 5.09 -14.59 21.14
C GLN A 138 4.16 -13.92 20.10
N GLN A 139 4.60 -12.81 19.49
CA GLN A 139 3.87 -12.13 18.41
C GLN A 139 4.35 -12.59 17.02
N GLU A 140 5.61 -13.02 16.92
CA GLU A 140 6.21 -13.69 15.76
C GLU A 140 5.70 -15.13 15.66
N GLU A 141 5.61 -15.96 16.69
CA GLU A 141 5.07 -17.33 16.52
C GLU A 141 3.62 -17.38 15.98
N LYS A 142 2.79 -16.34 16.22
CA LYS A 142 1.44 -16.24 15.65
C LYS A 142 1.36 -15.50 14.30
N ALA A 143 2.42 -14.81 13.89
CA ALA A 143 2.48 -14.03 12.65
C ALA A 143 3.49 -14.61 11.63
N GLU A 144 4.62 -15.14 12.05
CA GLU A 144 5.60 -15.94 11.28
C GLU A 144 4.99 -17.23 10.76
N GLU A 145 4.13 -17.92 11.52
CA GLU A 145 3.39 -19.09 11.02
C GLU A 145 2.43 -18.73 9.85
N LYS A 146 2.15 -17.43 9.64
CA LYS A 146 1.35 -16.93 8.51
C LYS A 146 2.11 -16.02 7.52
N THR A 147 3.39 -15.75 7.73
CA THR A 147 4.09 -14.76 6.90
C THR A 147 5.57 -15.02 6.60
N GLU A 148 6.19 -16.11 7.07
CA GLU A 148 7.48 -16.56 6.52
C GLU A 148 7.36 -17.08 5.07
N GLU A 149 6.14 -17.40 4.59
CA GLU A 149 5.91 -17.96 3.25
C GLU A 149 6.19 -16.99 2.08
N HIS A 150 6.32 -15.68 2.30
CA HIS A 150 6.40 -14.68 1.21
C HIS A 150 7.73 -14.61 0.45
N LYS A 151 8.73 -15.45 0.76
CA LYS A 151 10.08 -15.31 0.18
C LYS A 151 10.53 -16.40 -0.77
N HIS A 152 9.82 -17.50 -0.86
CA HIS A 152 10.04 -18.52 -1.91
C HIS A 152 8.94 -19.55 -1.74
N ASP A 153 7.89 -19.44 -2.54
CA ASP A 153 6.87 -20.47 -2.57
C ASP A 153 7.37 -21.64 -3.44
N GLY A 154 8.38 -22.37 -2.93
CA GLY A 154 9.04 -23.52 -3.56
C GLY A 154 9.29 -23.36 -5.05
N GLY A 155 9.95 -22.25 -5.37
CA GLY A 155 10.39 -21.90 -6.72
C GLY A 155 9.57 -20.84 -7.44
N GLN A 156 8.52 -20.26 -6.84
CA GLN A 156 7.72 -19.20 -7.46
C GLN A 156 7.85 -17.86 -6.73
N LYS A 157 7.96 -16.76 -7.50
CA LYS A 157 7.96 -15.38 -7.02
C LYS A 157 6.84 -14.61 -7.73
N VAL A 158 5.83 -14.21 -6.98
CA VAL A 158 4.69 -13.42 -7.48
C VAL A 158 4.55 -12.15 -6.66
N THR A 159 4.81 -11.03 -7.31
CA THR A 159 4.67 -9.66 -6.80
C THR A 159 3.96 -8.81 -7.86
N PRO A 160 3.46 -7.61 -7.54
CA PRO A 160 2.83 -6.75 -8.53
C PRO A 160 3.75 -6.28 -9.67
N TRP A 161 5.08 -6.42 -9.55
CA TRP A 161 6.03 -6.03 -10.60
C TRP A 161 6.71 -7.19 -11.29
N GLU A 162 6.78 -8.36 -10.63
CA GLU A 162 7.48 -9.54 -11.10
C GLU A 162 6.68 -10.79 -10.79
N ALA A 163 6.41 -11.59 -11.82
CA ALA A 163 5.84 -12.92 -11.71
C ALA A 163 6.73 -13.90 -12.49
N SER A 164 7.42 -14.78 -11.77
CA SER A 164 8.32 -15.80 -12.31
C SER A 164 8.24 -17.08 -11.50
N ALA A 165 8.43 -18.23 -12.14
CA ALA A 165 8.56 -19.51 -11.45
C ALA A 165 9.67 -20.38 -12.06
N ASP A 166 10.27 -21.26 -11.25
CA ASP A 166 11.31 -22.21 -11.68
C ASP A 166 10.75 -23.27 -12.66
N LYS A 167 9.46 -23.58 -12.51
CA LYS A 167 8.62 -24.44 -13.36
C LYS A 167 7.28 -23.74 -13.57
N GLU A 168 6.29 -24.41 -14.15
CA GLU A 168 4.95 -23.82 -14.34
C GLU A 168 4.35 -23.27 -13.05
N PHE A 169 3.44 -22.30 -13.20
CA PHE A 169 2.81 -21.68 -12.05
C PHE A 169 1.88 -22.67 -11.33
N ASP A 170 2.17 -22.98 -10.07
CA ASP A 170 1.26 -23.74 -9.21
C ASP A 170 0.23 -22.78 -8.60
N TYR A 171 -0.91 -22.67 -9.28
CA TYR A 171 -2.00 -21.80 -8.89
C TYR A 171 -2.72 -22.25 -7.61
N ASN A 172 -2.72 -23.54 -7.28
CA ASN A 172 -3.31 -24.02 -6.02
C ASN A 172 -2.49 -23.53 -4.84
N ARG A 173 -1.16 -23.61 -4.99
CA ARG A 173 -0.24 -23.10 -3.97
C ARG A 173 -0.31 -21.58 -3.83
N LEU A 174 -0.48 -20.85 -4.93
CA LEU A 174 -0.76 -19.41 -4.88
C LEU A 174 -2.07 -19.10 -4.14
N ILE A 175 -3.11 -19.94 -4.25
CA ILE A 175 -4.36 -19.77 -3.49
C ILE A 175 -4.10 -19.91 -2.00
N GLU A 176 -3.38 -20.94 -1.58
CA GLU A 176 -3.01 -21.19 -0.18
C GLU A 176 -2.16 -20.05 0.37
N HIS A 177 -1.10 -19.67 -0.35
CA HIS A 177 -0.15 -18.62 0.03
C HIS A 177 -0.80 -17.24 0.15
N PHE A 178 -1.63 -16.86 -0.83
CA PHE A 178 -2.39 -15.61 -0.74
C PHE A 178 -3.57 -15.72 0.22
N GLY A 179 -4.02 -16.92 0.59
CA GLY A 179 -5.19 -17.16 1.41
C GLY A 179 -6.49 -16.76 0.71
N SER A 180 -6.56 -16.97 -0.61
CA SER A 180 -7.79 -16.79 -1.42
C SER A 180 -8.60 -18.09 -1.45
N GLN A 181 -9.73 -18.12 -2.16
CA GLN A 181 -10.60 -19.30 -2.27
C GLN A 181 -10.73 -19.73 -3.73
N HIS A 182 -10.89 -21.03 -3.99
CA HIS A 182 -11.14 -21.54 -5.34
C HIS A 182 -12.51 -21.08 -5.85
N LEU A 183 -12.55 -20.67 -7.13
CA LEU A 183 -13.82 -20.65 -7.86
C LEU A 183 -14.23 -22.09 -8.16
N THR A 184 -15.46 -22.43 -7.80
CA THR A 184 -15.98 -23.81 -7.85
C THR A 184 -17.20 -23.89 -8.74
N GLN A 185 -17.58 -25.12 -9.14
CA GLN A 185 -18.81 -25.35 -9.89
C GLN A 185 -20.06 -24.76 -9.22
N GLU A 186 -20.10 -24.74 -7.87
CA GLU A 186 -21.20 -24.11 -7.12
C GLU A 186 -21.35 -22.62 -7.46
N HIS A 187 -20.25 -21.89 -7.65
CA HIS A 187 -20.29 -20.48 -8.05
C HIS A 187 -20.84 -20.32 -9.46
N LEU A 188 -20.45 -21.21 -10.39
CA LEU A 188 -20.93 -21.21 -11.77
C LEU A 188 -22.44 -21.52 -11.80
N ASP A 189 -22.90 -22.46 -10.99
CA ASP A 189 -24.31 -22.82 -10.86
C ASP A 189 -25.12 -21.66 -10.27
N LYS A 190 -24.58 -20.94 -9.27
CA LYS A 190 -25.20 -19.72 -8.72
C LYS A 190 -25.31 -18.61 -9.77
N ILE A 191 -24.30 -18.40 -10.62
CA ILE A 191 -24.36 -17.44 -11.74
C ILE A 191 -25.48 -17.84 -12.71
N ALA A 192 -25.51 -19.11 -13.12
CA ALA A 192 -26.54 -19.62 -14.04
C ALA A 192 -27.95 -19.50 -13.44
N ALA A 193 -28.11 -19.75 -12.13
CA ALA A 193 -29.38 -19.63 -11.42
C ALA A 193 -29.91 -18.18 -11.38
N LEU A 194 -29.03 -17.17 -11.49
CA LEU A 194 -29.40 -15.76 -11.65
C LEU A 194 -29.83 -15.41 -13.09
N GLY A 195 -29.83 -16.37 -14.02
CA GLY A 195 -30.09 -16.15 -15.44
C GLY A 195 -28.92 -15.49 -16.18
N ILE A 196 -27.73 -15.47 -15.56
CA ILE A 196 -26.53 -14.84 -16.11
C ILE A 196 -25.74 -15.90 -16.90
N PRO A 197 -25.38 -15.65 -18.17
CA PRO A 197 -24.53 -16.57 -18.93
C PRO A 197 -23.17 -16.77 -18.26
N VAL A 198 -22.68 -17.99 -18.17
CA VAL A 198 -21.36 -18.29 -17.58
C VAL A 198 -20.27 -18.13 -18.63
N HIS A 199 -19.36 -17.18 -18.42
CA HIS A 199 -18.24 -16.90 -19.33
C HIS A 199 -17.26 -18.08 -19.41
N HIS A 200 -16.65 -18.32 -20.58
CA HIS A 200 -15.70 -19.43 -20.75
C HIS A 200 -14.46 -19.31 -19.87
N PHE A 201 -14.07 -18.09 -19.48
CA PHE A 201 -13.00 -17.91 -18.49
C PHE A 201 -13.30 -18.52 -17.12
N LEU A 202 -14.57 -18.58 -16.73
CA LEU A 202 -14.97 -19.27 -15.49
C LEU A 202 -15.01 -20.78 -15.74
N LYS A 203 -15.65 -21.22 -16.84
CA LYS A 203 -15.75 -22.65 -17.20
C LYS A 203 -14.39 -23.33 -17.36
N ARG A 204 -13.39 -22.59 -17.84
CA ARG A 204 -12.05 -23.09 -18.17
C ARG A 204 -11.01 -22.77 -17.09
N ASN A 205 -11.42 -22.33 -15.90
CA ASN A 205 -10.53 -21.95 -14.79
C ASN A 205 -9.45 -20.93 -15.18
N ILE A 206 -9.75 -20.02 -16.10
CA ILE A 206 -8.87 -18.87 -16.40
C ILE A 206 -9.01 -17.85 -15.28
N PHE A 207 -10.24 -17.57 -14.85
CA PHE A 207 -10.49 -17.01 -13.52
C PHE A 207 -10.72 -18.18 -12.58
N PHE A 208 -9.80 -18.35 -11.63
CA PHE A 208 -9.65 -19.61 -10.88
C PHE A 208 -9.80 -19.43 -9.37
N SER A 209 -9.62 -18.22 -8.85
CA SER A 209 -9.78 -17.92 -7.43
C SER A 209 -10.53 -16.62 -7.17
N HIS A 210 -11.02 -16.46 -5.95
CA HIS A 210 -11.81 -15.32 -5.54
C HIS A 210 -11.61 -14.95 -4.06
N ARG A 211 -12.18 -13.80 -3.68
CA ARG A 211 -12.45 -13.43 -2.28
C ARG A 211 -13.87 -12.89 -2.18
N ASP A 212 -14.67 -13.45 -1.27
CA ASP A 212 -16.04 -13.01 -0.97
C ASP A 212 -16.92 -12.87 -2.22
N PHE A 213 -16.79 -13.77 -3.21
CA PHE A 213 -17.60 -13.70 -4.44
C PHE A 213 -19.04 -14.16 -4.17
N ASP A 214 -19.24 -15.05 -3.19
CA ASP A 214 -20.58 -15.37 -2.68
C ASP A 214 -21.34 -14.11 -2.25
N THR A 215 -20.68 -13.15 -1.59
CA THR A 215 -21.29 -11.87 -1.20
C THR A 215 -21.78 -11.08 -2.41
N VAL A 216 -21.03 -11.08 -3.51
CA VAL A 216 -21.45 -10.43 -4.77
C VAL A 216 -22.70 -11.11 -5.33
N LEU A 217 -22.71 -12.45 -5.39
CA LEU A 217 -23.84 -13.21 -5.91
C LEU A 217 -25.10 -13.02 -5.06
N GLU A 218 -24.96 -13.02 -3.74
CA GLU A 218 -26.05 -12.74 -2.80
C GLU A 218 -26.60 -11.32 -2.96
N LYS A 219 -25.72 -10.31 -3.05
CA LYS A 219 -26.11 -8.91 -3.28
C LYS A 219 -26.81 -8.75 -4.63
N LYS A 220 -26.30 -9.42 -5.68
CA LYS A 220 -26.93 -9.40 -7.01
C LYS A 220 -28.33 -10.02 -6.97
N ALA A 221 -28.50 -11.14 -6.27
CA ALA A 221 -29.81 -11.78 -6.09
C ALA A 221 -30.83 -10.86 -5.38
N LYS A 222 -30.36 -10.03 -4.45
CA LYS A 222 -31.18 -9.07 -3.69
C LYS A 222 -31.39 -7.73 -4.39
N GLY A 223 -30.74 -7.48 -5.52
CA GLY A 223 -30.74 -6.18 -6.18
C GLY A 223 -30.00 -5.09 -5.40
N GLU A 224 -29.06 -5.47 -4.53
CA GLU A 224 -28.20 -4.53 -3.83
C GLU A 224 -27.15 -3.93 -4.77
N PRO A 225 -26.71 -2.68 -4.53
CA PRO A 225 -25.80 -2.00 -5.44
C PRO A 225 -24.39 -2.58 -5.40
N ILE A 226 -23.84 -2.83 -6.58
CA ILE A 226 -22.50 -3.35 -6.81
C ILE A 226 -21.86 -2.49 -7.89
N PHE A 227 -20.55 -2.26 -7.81
CA PHE A 227 -19.77 -1.67 -8.89
C PHE A 227 -18.49 -2.46 -9.15
N LEU A 228 -18.04 -2.42 -10.39
CA LEU A 228 -16.79 -3.03 -10.82
C LEU A 228 -15.65 -2.01 -10.69
N TYR A 229 -14.49 -2.48 -10.29
CA TYR A 229 -13.25 -1.71 -10.33
C TYR A 229 -12.13 -2.56 -10.93
N THR A 230 -11.46 -2.04 -11.96
CA THR A 230 -10.21 -2.60 -12.46
C THR A 230 -9.25 -1.47 -12.84
N GLY A 231 -8.04 -1.78 -13.31
CA GLY A 231 -7.07 -0.74 -13.63
C GLY A 231 -6.00 -1.16 -14.62
N ARG A 232 -5.29 -0.15 -15.14
CA ARG A 232 -4.18 -0.32 -16.07
C ARG A 232 -3.15 0.77 -15.84
N GLY A 233 -1.91 0.35 -15.61
CA GLY A 233 -0.79 1.27 -15.60
C GLY A 233 -0.19 1.51 -16.99
N PRO A 234 -0.29 2.72 -17.56
CA PRO A 234 0.09 3.00 -18.94
C PRO A 234 1.61 3.09 -19.12
N SER A 235 2.22 1.99 -19.58
CA SER A 235 3.69 1.88 -19.71
C SER A 235 4.22 1.94 -21.15
N SER A 236 3.33 1.92 -22.15
CA SER A 236 3.65 1.88 -23.57
C SER A 236 2.45 2.37 -24.37
N GLN A 237 2.66 2.85 -25.60
CA GLN A 237 1.59 3.39 -26.45
C GLN A 237 0.52 2.36 -26.80
N ALA A 238 0.91 1.10 -26.96
CA ALA A 238 0.00 0.01 -27.32
C ALA A 238 -0.08 -1.04 -26.21
N MET A 239 -1.29 -1.60 -26.03
CA MET A 239 -1.53 -2.81 -25.26
C MET A 239 -1.16 -4.07 -26.06
N HIS A 240 -0.94 -5.19 -25.36
CA HIS A 240 -0.77 -6.53 -25.94
C HIS A 240 -1.92 -7.45 -25.51
N LEU A 241 -2.04 -8.63 -26.14
CA LEU A 241 -3.14 -9.58 -25.88
C LEU A 241 -3.33 -9.92 -24.39
N GLY A 242 -2.23 -10.08 -23.63
CA GLY A 242 -2.32 -10.33 -22.19
C GLY A 242 -3.05 -9.24 -21.39
N HIS A 243 -3.03 -7.98 -21.83
CA HIS A 243 -3.78 -6.92 -21.18
C HIS A 243 -5.28 -7.01 -21.47
N LEU A 244 -5.70 -7.66 -22.54
CA LEU A 244 -7.13 -7.80 -22.86
C LEU A 244 -7.85 -8.75 -21.89
N ILE A 245 -7.17 -9.74 -21.31
CA ILE A 245 -7.80 -10.76 -20.46
C ILE A 245 -8.67 -10.17 -19.33
N PRO A 246 -8.14 -9.29 -18.44
CA PRO A 246 -8.97 -8.67 -17.41
C PRO A 246 -10.06 -7.78 -18.00
N PHE A 247 -9.81 -7.05 -19.09
CA PHE A 247 -10.81 -6.15 -19.67
C PHE A 247 -11.96 -6.89 -20.37
N LEU A 248 -11.68 -7.97 -21.10
CA LEU A 248 -12.71 -8.82 -21.72
C LEU A 248 -13.63 -9.42 -20.65
N PHE A 249 -13.04 -9.90 -19.55
CA PHE A 249 -13.82 -10.42 -18.44
C PHE A 249 -14.62 -9.33 -17.71
N THR A 250 -14.03 -8.16 -17.52
CA THR A 250 -14.72 -7.02 -16.91
C THR A 250 -15.88 -6.54 -17.77
N LYS A 251 -15.73 -6.54 -19.11
CA LYS A 251 -16.82 -6.23 -20.05
C LYS A 251 -17.96 -7.24 -19.91
N TYR A 252 -17.64 -8.54 -19.86
CA TYR A 252 -18.62 -9.59 -19.57
C TYR A 252 -19.35 -9.32 -18.25
N LEU A 253 -18.63 -9.03 -17.16
CA LEU A 253 -19.24 -8.74 -15.87
C LEU A 253 -20.14 -7.50 -15.95
N GLN A 254 -19.71 -6.43 -16.62
CA GLN A 254 -20.51 -5.23 -16.80
C GLN A 254 -21.82 -5.52 -17.53
N GLU A 255 -21.77 -6.25 -18.65
CA GLU A 255 -22.95 -6.52 -19.48
C GLU A 255 -23.88 -7.55 -18.85
N ALA A 256 -23.32 -8.65 -18.34
CA ALA A 256 -24.09 -9.78 -17.85
C ALA A 256 -24.66 -9.53 -16.45
N PHE A 257 -23.97 -8.75 -15.61
CA PHE A 257 -24.47 -8.35 -14.29
C PHE A 257 -25.10 -6.95 -14.28
N ASP A 258 -25.06 -6.20 -15.38
CA ASP A 258 -25.59 -4.84 -15.48
C ASP A 258 -25.02 -3.89 -14.40
N LEU A 259 -23.69 -3.74 -14.37
CA LEU A 259 -22.98 -3.04 -13.31
C LEU A 259 -22.25 -1.76 -13.79
N PRO A 260 -22.23 -0.68 -12.98
CA PRO A 260 -21.32 0.43 -13.21
C PRO A 260 -19.86 -0.01 -13.01
N LEU A 261 -18.95 0.61 -13.76
CA LEU A 261 -17.53 0.29 -13.81
C LEU A 261 -16.69 1.54 -13.64
N VAL A 262 -15.67 1.46 -12.79
CA VAL A 262 -14.55 2.41 -12.75
C VAL A 262 -13.26 1.75 -13.20
N ILE A 263 -12.49 2.44 -14.05
CA ILE A 263 -11.19 1.99 -14.54
C ILE A 263 -10.13 3.01 -14.15
N GLN A 264 -9.18 2.60 -13.31
CA GLN A 264 -8.07 3.46 -12.90
C GLN A 264 -6.91 3.36 -13.90
N MET A 265 -6.41 4.51 -14.34
CA MET A 265 -5.20 4.64 -15.13
C MET A 265 -4.07 5.17 -14.23
N THR A 266 -3.16 4.28 -13.83
CA THR A 266 -2.11 4.56 -12.84
C THR A 266 -0.89 5.23 -13.50
N ASP A 267 -1.11 6.39 -14.12
CA ASP A 267 -0.06 7.17 -14.80
C ASP A 267 0.97 7.75 -13.83
N ASP A 268 0.56 8.09 -12.61
CA ASP A 268 1.44 8.44 -11.49
C ASP A 268 2.34 7.26 -11.05
N GLU A 269 1.81 6.04 -10.94
CA GLU A 269 2.58 4.82 -10.66
C GLU A 269 3.69 4.65 -11.70
N LYS A 270 3.34 4.73 -12.99
CA LYS A 270 4.32 4.51 -14.04
C LYS A 270 5.40 5.56 -14.02
N PHE A 271 5.08 6.82 -13.75
CA PHE A 271 6.07 7.86 -13.51
C PHE A 271 6.97 7.52 -12.30
N LEU A 272 6.39 7.11 -11.17
CA LEU A 272 7.12 6.81 -9.92
C LEU A 272 8.04 5.59 -10.02
N PHE A 273 7.67 4.58 -10.82
CA PHE A 273 8.40 3.32 -10.94
C PHE A 273 9.30 3.22 -12.18
N LYS A 274 9.06 4.00 -13.24
CA LYS A 274 9.84 3.96 -14.50
C LYS A 274 10.58 5.27 -14.72
N ARG A 275 11.90 5.24 -14.49
CA ARG A 275 12.78 6.43 -14.61
C ARG A 275 12.84 7.07 -16.00
N ASN A 276 12.41 6.36 -17.04
CA ASN A 276 12.42 6.83 -18.42
C ASN A 276 11.11 7.49 -18.85
N LEU A 277 10.10 7.55 -17.99
CA LEU A 277 8.82 8.20 -18.27
C LEU A 277 8.80 9.62 -17.70
N THR A 278 8.06 10.51 -18.36
CA THR A 278 8.02 11.95 -18.08
C THR A 278 6.60 12.41 -17.74
N LEU A 279 6.49 13.55 -17.06
CA LEU A 279 5.22 14.27 -16.88
C LEU A 279 4.96 15.28 -18.01
N ASP A 280 5.97 15.55 -18.84
CA ASP A 280 5.85 16.38 -20.03
C ASP A 280 4.92 15.73 -21.05
N ASP A 281 4.36 16.56 -21.94
CA ASP A 281 3.49 16.14 -23.05
C ASP A 281 4.30 15.52 -24.20
N ASP A 282 5.05 14.46 -23.89
CA ASP A 282 5.81 13.67 -24.85
C ASP A 282 4.97 12.45 -25.32
N PRO A 283 4.76 12.25 -26.63
CA PRO A 283 3.96 11.14 -27.14
C PRO A 283 4.50 9.72 -26.82
N GLU A 284 5.80 9.56 -26.57
CA GLU A 284 6.44 8.26 -26.34
C GLU A 284 6.72 7.99 -24.86
N THR A 285 7.10 9.02 -24.10
CA THR A 285 7.50 8.89 -22.70
C THR A 285 6.57 9.60 -21.72
N GLY A 286 5.71 10.51 -22.20
CA GLY A 286 4.77 11.28 -21.38
C GLY A 286 3.64 10.40 -20.87
N VAL A 287 3.53 10.24 -19.55
CA VAL A 287 2.53 9.33 -18.94
C VAL A 287 1.09 9.73 -19.27
N ALA A 288 0.81 11.03 -19.45
CA ALA A 288 -0.49 11.52 -19.88
C ALA A 288 -0.83 11.10 -21.33
N ALA A 289 0.13 11.18 -22.25
CA ALA A 289 -0.03 10.73 -23.63
C ALA A 289 -0.22 9.20 -23.70
N LEU A 290 0.60 8.46 -22.97
CA LEU A 290 0.47 7.00 -22.83
C LEU A 290 -0.88 6.60 -22.24
N CYS A 291 -1.34 7.31 -21.21
CA CYS A 291 -2.65 7.14 -20.62
C CYS A 291 -3.74 7.29 -21.69
N ARG A 292 -3.75 8.42 -22.41
CA ARG A 292 -4.73 8.70 -23.47
C ARG A 292 -4.79 7.59 -24.53
N GLU A 293 -3.64 7.10 -25.00
CA GLU A 293 -3.61 6.02 -25.99
C GLU A 293 -4.08 4.67 -25.44
N ASN A 294 -3.79 4.37 -24.17
CA ASN A 294 -4.31 3.16 -23.51
C ASN A 294 -5.81 3.28 -23.24
N VAL A 295 -6.35 4.48 -22.96
CA VAL A 295 -7.79 4.70 -22.85
C VAL A 295 -8.49 4.41 -24.17
N LYS A 296 -7.92 4.79 -25.32
CA LYS A 296 -8.47 4.41 -26.64
C LYS A 296 -8.52 2.90 -26.85
N ASP A 297 -7.47 2.18 -26.44
CA ASP A 297 -7.47 0.70 -26.46
C ASP A 297 -8.55 0.13 -25.55
N ILE A 298 -8.73 0.66 -24.34
CA ILE A 298 -9.76 0.21 -23.40
C ILE A 298 -11.17 0.47 -23.94
N ILE A 299 -11.42 1.65 -24.53
CA ILE A 299 -12.71 1.96 -25.19
C ILE A 299 -12.96 0.98 -26.34
N ALA A 300 -11.94 0.63 -27.11
CA ALA A 300 -12.04 -0.33 -28.22
C ALA A 300 -12.33 -1.78 -27.77
N VAL A 301 -12.26 -2.10 -26.48
CA VAL A 301 -12.80 -3.36 -25.93
C VAL A 301 -14.33 -3.39 -26.05
N GLY A 302 -14.99 -2.23 -26.02
CA GLY A 302 -16.44 -2.08 -26.22
C GLY A 302 -17.23 -1.96 -24.93
N PHE A 303 -16.69 -1.30 -23.90
CA PHE A 303 -17.44 -0.97 -22.68
C PHE A 303 -18.60 -0.01 -22.95
N ASP A 304 -19.66 -0.10 -22.14
CA ASP A 304 -20.79 0.82 -22.22
C ASP A 304 -20.37 2.23 -21.72
N PRO A 305 -20.39 3.26 -22.59
CA PRO A 305 -20.00 4.61 -22.21
C PRO A 305 -20.98 5.27 -21.24
N ASP A 306 -22.16 4.71 -20.97
CA ASP A 306 -23.08 5.27 -19.99
C ASP A 306 -22.90 4.62 -18.61
N LYS A 307 -22.15 3.50 -18.52
CA LYS A 307 -21.88 2.76 -17.28
C LYS A 307 -20.40 2.68 -16.91
N THR A 308 -19.51 3.36 -17.65
CA THR A 308 -18.07 3.24 -17.45
C THR A 308 -17.42 4.60 -17.23
N PHE A 309 -16.73 4.76 -16.11
CA PHE A 309 -15.88 5.91 -15.83
C PHE A 309 -14.42 5.49 -15.83
N ILE A 310 -13.60 6.10 -16.67
CA ILE A 310 -12.15 5.85 -16.74
C ILE A 310 -11.46 7.08 -16.19
N PHE A 311 -10.44 6.95 -15.35
CA PHE A 311 -9.77 8.14 -14.80
C PHE A 311 -8.26 7.98 -14.75
N SER A 312 -7.54 9.05 -15.07
CA SER A 312 -6.12 9.20 -14.78
C SER A 312 -5.95 9.56 -13.31
N ASP A 313 -5.01 8.91 -12.63
CA ASP A 313 -4.69 9.26 -11.24
C ASP A 313 -4.19 10.71 -11.15
N LEU A 314 -3.29 11.13 -12.05
CA LEU A 314 -2.80 12.51 -12.10
C LEU A 314 -3.92 13.55 -12.31
N GLN A 315 -4.96 13.22 -13.08
CA GLN A 315 -6.06 14.14 -13.41
C GLN A 315 -7.19 14.13 -12.37
N TYR A 316 -7.53 12.96 -11.81
CA TYR A 316 -8.66 12.81 -10.88
C TYR A 316 -8.28 13.05 -9.42
N MET A 317 -6.98 13.04 -9.10
CA MET A 317 -6.49 13.28 -7.74
C MET A 317 -7.03 14.60 -7.17
N GLY A 318 -7.68 14.50 -6.01
CA GLY A 318 -8.28 15.64 -5.32
C GLY A 318 -9.57 15.25 -4.62
N GLY A 319 -10.31 16.25 -4.11
CA GLY A 319 -11.66 16.04 -3.56
C GLY A 319 -11.77 14.89 -2.56
N ASP A 320 -12.84 14.08 -2.70
CA ASP A 320 -13.08 12.92 -1.84
C ASP A 320 -12.15 11.73 -2.13
N PHE A 321 -11.63 11.63 -3.36
CA PHE A 321 -10.61 10.64 -3.71
C PHE A 321 -9.36 10.81 -2.84
N TYR A 322 -8.77 12.02 -2.81
CA TYR A 322 -7.58 12.29 -2.00
C TYR A 322 -7.85 12.23 -0.49
N ARG A 323 -9.07 12.59 -0.04
CA ARG A 323 -9.46 12.38 1.38
C ARG A 323 -9.39 10.90 1.76
N ASN A 324 -9.81 10.00 0.87
CA ASN A 324 -9.69 8.56 1.09
C ASN A 324 -8.23 8.09 1.02
N VAL A 325 -7.39 8.65 0.14
CA VAL A 325 -5.94 8.38 0.11
C VAL A 325 -5.34 8.65 1.48
N VAL A 326 -5.50 9.86 2.01
CA VAL A 326 -4.93 10.26 3.31
C VAL A 326 -5.49 9.42 4.47
N ARG A 327 -6.77 9.05 4.43
CA ARG A 327 -7.38 8.14 5.42
C ARG A 327 -6.74 6.76 5.38
N PHE A 328 -6.51 6.23 4.18
CA PHE A 328 -5.89 4.93 3.98
C PHE A 328 -4.41 4.94 4.39
N GLU A 329 -3.65 5.94 3.96
CA GLU A 329 -2.24 6.12 4.34
C GLU A 329 -2.06 6.14 5.86
N ARG A 330 -2.95 6.82 6.60
CA ARG A 330 -2.92 6.82 8.07
C ARG A 330 -3.09 5.43 8.68
N CYS A 331 -3.72 4.50 7.97
CA CYS A 331 -3.96 3.14 8.45
C CYS A 331 -2.80 2.18 8.16
N VAL A 332 -1.92 2.50 7.21
CA VAL A 332 -0.84 1.60 6.77
C VAL A 332 0.50 2.10 7.30
N THR A 333 1.18 1.26 8.08
CA THR A 333 2.53 1.57 8.54
C THR A 333 3.56 1.33 7.44
N LEU A 334 4.67 2.06 7.47
CA LEU A 334 5.80 1.83 6.55
C LEU A 334 6.28 0.37 6.58
N ASN A 335 6.34 -0.25 7.76
CA ASN A 335 6.76 -1.66 7.89
C ASN A 335 5.80 -2.61 7.18
N GLN A 336 4.48 -2.35 7.23
CA GLN A 336 3.50 -3.14 6.49
C GLN A 336 3.70 -2.99 4.98
N ALA A 337 3.82 -1.75 4.49
CA ALA A 337 4.06 -1.49 3.07
C ALA A 337 5.36 -2.16 2.59
N MET A 338 6.46 -2.00 3.32
CA MET A 338 7.74 -2.64 2.99
C MET A 338 7.66 -4.16 2.98
N LYS A 339 6.93 -4.78 3.92
CA LYS A 339 6.80 -6.23 3.99
C LYS A 339 5.94 -6.80 2.86
N ILE A 340 4.82 -6.15 2.54
CA ILE A 340 3.86 -6.63 1.52
C ILE A 340 4.44 -6.45 0.12
N PHE A 341 5.12 -5.33 -0.11
CA PHE A 341 5.57 -4.91 -1.42
C PHE A 341 7.09 -5.03 -1.62
N ASP A 342 7.79 -5.74 -0.74
CA ASP A 342 9.26 -5.92 -0.80
C ASP A 342 10.03 -4.60 -1.02
N PHE A 343 9.51 -3.49 -0.50
CA PHE A 343 10.17 -2.19 -0.61
C PHE A 343 11.35 -2.12 0.34
N THR A 344 12.41 -1.47 -0.13
CA THR A 344 13.60 -1.15 0.64
C THR A 344 13.65 0.35 0.96
N ARG A 345 14.65 0.77 1.75
CA ARG A 345 14.90 2.18 2.01
C ARG A 345 15.43 2.97 0.80
N GLU A 346 15.70 2.29 -0.31
CA GLU A 346 16.12 2.91 -1.58
C GLU A 346 14.92 3.33 -2.45
N ASN A 347 13.74 2.78 -2.18
CA ASN A 347 12.52 3.18 -2.88
C ASN A 347 12.13 4.62 -2.54
N ASN A 348 11.59 5.33 -3.54
CA ASN A 348 11.12 6.70 -3.31
C ASN A 348 9.79 6.70 -2.52
N ILE A 349 9.52 7.81 -1.82
CA ILE A 349 8.34 7.91 -0.96
C ILE A 349 7.01 7.72 -1.70
N GLY A 350 6.95 8.07 -3.00
CA GLY A 350 5.76 7.88 -3.81
C GLY A 350 5.49 6.40 -4.12
N GLN A 351 6.53 5.60 -4.39
CA GLN A 351 6.37 4.14 -4.55
C GLN A 351 5.78 3.50 -3.29
N ILE A 352 6.24 3.95 -2.12
CA ILE A 352 5.80 3.44 -0.83
C ILE A 352 4.33 3.82 -0.55
N SER A 353 3.92 5.04 -0.86
CA SER A 353 2.56 5.52 -0.60
C SER A 353 1.53 5.08 -1.66
N PHE A 354 1.98 4.72 -2.87
CA PHE A 354 1.12 4.39 -4.00
C PHE A 354 0.08 3.29 -3.70
N CYS A 355 0.35 2.36 -2.79
CA CYS A 355 -0.64 1.35 -2.40
C CYS A 355 -1.95 1.95 -1.89
N ALA A 356 -1.93 3.16 -1.34
CA ALA A 356 -3.14 3.89 -0.96
C ALA A 356 -3.94 4.36 -2.18
N ILE A 357 -3.25 4.85 -3.22
CA ILE A 357 -3.87 5.34 -4.45
C ILE A 357 -4.55 4.21 -5.21
N GLN A 358 -3.96 3.01 -5.25
CA GLN A 358 -4.60 1.83 -5.84
C GLN A 358 -5.69 1.20 -4.94
N ALA A 359 -5.66 1.43 -3.62
CA ALA A 359 -6.66 0.88 -2.72
C ALA A 359 -7.99 1.64 -2.76
N VAL A 360 -7.95 2.97 -2.78
CA VAL A 360 -9.12 3.83 -2.57
C VAL A 360 -10.21 3.79 -3.65
N PRO A 361 -9.96 3.40 -4.92
CA PRO A 361 -11.03 3.15 -5.87
C PRO A 361 -11.96 1.99 -5.44
N SER A 362 -11.52 1.15 -4.49
CA SER A 362 -12.36 0.11 -3.90
C SER A 362 -13.51 0.67 -3.04
N PHE A 363 -13.48 1.96 -2.72
CA PHE A 363 -14.47 2.60 -1.85
C PHE A 363 -15.39 3.53 -2.66
N PRO A 364 -16.72 3.35 -2.62
CA PRO A 364 -17.65 4.12 -3.47
C PRO A 364 -17.58 5.63 -3.18
N SER A 365 -17.23 6.03 -1.95
CA SER A 365 -17.07 7.44 -1.58
C SER A 365 -15.90 8.15 -2.28
N SER A 366 -15.01 7.42 -2.94
CA SER A 366 -13.97 8.02 -3.79
C SER A 366 -14.54 8.60 -5.08
N PHE A 367 -15.80 8.27 -5.41
CA PHE A 367 -16.47 8.66 -6.65
C PHE A 367 -17.85 9.30 -6.39
N PRO A 368 -17.91 10.42 -5.64
CA PRO A 368 -19.16 11.07 -5.31
C PRO A 368 -19.93 11.49 -6.57
N GLY A 369 -21.21 11.11 -6.66
CA GLY A 369 -22.07 11.41 -7.81
C GLY A 369 -21.85 10.51 -9.05
N ILE A 370 -20.86 9.62 -9.01
CA ILE A 370 -20.58 8.64 -10.08
C ILE A 370 -21.04 7.24 -9.64
N ILE A 371 -20.65 6.82 -8.43
CA ILE A 371 -20.98 5.53 -7.83
C ILE A 371 -21.93 5.71 -6.66
N GLN A 372 -22.90 4.81 -6.53
CA GLN A 372 -23.85 4.82 -5.42
C GLN A 372 -23.14 4.71 -4.07
N PRO A 373 -23.50 5.56 -3.08
CA PRO A 373 -23.03 5.37 -1.71
C PRO A 373 -23.39 3.98 -1.18
N GLY A 374 -22.41 3.29 -0.59
CA GLY A 374 -22.60 1.94 -0.05
C GLY A 374 -22.60 0.82 -1.10
N ALA A 375 -22.35 1.12 -2.38
CA ALA A 375 -22.16 0.06 -3.38
C ALA A 375 -20.99 -0.85 -3.02
N HIS A 376 -21.20 -2.16 -3.17
CA HIS A 376 -20.17 -3.16 -2.93
C HIS A 376 -19.21 -3.23 -4.13
N CYS A 377 -17.91 -3.33 -3.88
CA CYS A 377 -16.89 -3.34 -4.93
C CYS A 377 -16.50 -4.76 -5.33
N LEU A 378 -16.51 -5.07 -6.62
CA LEU A 378 -15.94 -6.28 -7.20
C LEU A 378 -14.75 -5.93 -8.11
N ILE A 379 -13.61 -6.58 -7.86
CA ILE A 379 -12.33 -6.33 -8.55
C ILE A 379 -11.88 -7.56 -9.37
N PRO A 380 -12.12 -7.58 -10.69
CA PRO A 380 -11.47 -8.52 -11.59
C PRO A 380 -10.02 -8.09 -11.89
N CYS A 381 -9.06 -8.94 -11.54
CA CYS A 381 -7.63 -8.69 -11.79
C CYS A 381 -6.85 -9.99 -11.98
N ALA A 382 -5.61 -9.90 -12.44
CA ALA A 382 -4.68 -11.03 -12.38
C ALA A 382 -4.17 -11.20 -10.93
N ILE A 383 -3.82 -12.43 -10.54
CA ILE A 383 -3.47 -12.77 -9.15
C ILE A 383 -2.28 -11.95 -8.58
N ASP A 384 -1.41 -11.40 -9.42
CA ASP A 384 -0.29 -10.54 -8.99
C ASP A 384 -0.72 -9.22 -8.34
N GLN A 385 -1.99 -8.81 -8.52
CA GLN A 385 -2.53 -7.60 -7.90
C GLN A 385 -3.16 -7.84 -6.53
N ASP A 386 -3.35 -9.10 -6.11
CA ASP A 386 -3.93 -9.45 -4.80
C ASP A 386 -3.22 -8.78 -3.60
N PRO A 387 -1.87 -8.58 -3.58
CA PRO A 387 -1.23 -7.89 -2.47
C PRO A 387 -1.80 -6.49 -2.15
N TYR A 388 -2.17 -5.71 -3.18
CA TYR A 388 -2.83 -4.41 -2.97
C TYR A 388 -4.19 -4.56 -2.29
N PHE A 389 -4.98 -5.53 -2.75
CA PHE A 389 -6.36 -5.66 -2.31
C PHE A 389 -6.50 -6.47 -1.03
N ARG A 390 -5.56 -7.36 -0.73
CA ARG A 390 -5.40 -7.97 0.60
C ARG A 390 -5.16 -6.89 1.65
N LEU A 391 -4.21 -5.98 1.40
CA LEU A 391 -3.99 -4.81 2.27
C LEU A 391 -5.26 -3.93 2.35
N THR A 392 -5.92 -3.71 1.22
CA THR A 392 -7.17 -2.93 1.17
C THR A 392 -8.25 -3.54 2.05
N ARG A 393 -8.43 -4.86 2.00
CA ARG A 393 -9.40 -5.61 2.81
C ARG A 393 -9.09 -5.58 4.31
N ASP A 394 -7.81 -5.50 4.70
CA ASP A 394 -7.40 -5.34 6.10
C ASP A 394 -7.68 -3.92 6.62
N VAL A 395 -7.59 -2.91 5.75
CA VAL A 395 -7.82 -1.51 6.10
C VAL A 395 -9.30 -1.11 6.04
N ALA A 396 -10.09 -1.67 5.10
CA ALA A 396 -11.46 -1.26 4.84
C ALA A 396 -12.35 -1.17 6.11
N PRO A 397 -12.38 -2.17 7.01
CA PRO A 397 -13.21 -2.11 8.22
C PRO A 397 -12.80 -0.99 9.18
N ARG A 398 -11.50 -0.62 9.23
CA ARG A 398 -10.99 0.47 10.07
C ARG A 398 -11.42 1.85 9.58
N LEU A 399 -11.80 1.94 8.32
CA LEU A 399 -12.34 3.15 7.68
C LEU A 399 -13.87 3.13 7.58
N GLY A 400 -14.53 2.06 8.03
CA GLY A 400 -15.99 1.91 7.96
C GLY A 400 -16.50 1.47 6.59
N TYR A 401 -15.66 0.88 5.74
CA TYR A 401 -16.05 0.32 4.44
C TYR A 401 -16.18 -1.20 4.50
N GLU A 402 -17.01 -1.75 3.61
CA GLU A 402 -17.02 -3.18 3.31
C GLU A 402 -15.71 -3.58 2.64
N LYS A 403 -15.30 -4.83 2.85
CA LYS A 403 -14.14 -5.40 2.15
C LYS A 403 -14.48 -5.59 0.68
N PRO A 404 -13.64 -5.16 -0.28
CA PRO A 404 -13.89 -5.44 -1.69
C PRO A 404 -13.77 -6.94 -1.98
N SER A 405 -14.61 -7.44 -2.87
CA SER A 405 -14.53 -8.80 -3.43
C SER A 405 -13.60 -8.85 -4.63
N LEU A 406 -13.00 -10.01 -4.86
CA LEU A 406 -12.00 -10.22 -5.91
C LEU A 406 -12.30 -11.44 -6.76
N LEU A 407 -11.95 -11.36 -8.04
CA LEU A 407 -11.85 -12.48 -8.97
C LEU A 407 -10.45 -12.45 -9.59
N HIS A 408 -9.70 -13.53 -9.47
CA HIS A 408 -8.31 -13.61 -9.93
C HIS A 408 -8.17 -14.46 -11.18
N SER A 409 -7.51 -13.91 -12.19
CA SER A 409 -7.09 -14.69 -13.36
C SER A 409 -5.71 -15.30 -13.18
N VAL A 410 -5.49 -16.41 -13.88
CA VAL A 410 -4.16 -16.93 -14.18
C VAL A 410 -3.34 -15.92 -15.00
N PHE A 411 -2.04 -16.13 -15.10
CA PHE A 411 -1.19 -15.33 -15.98
C PHE A 411 -1.38 -15.73 -17.43
N PHE A 412 -1.46 -14.73 -18.32
CA PHE A 412 -1.43 -14.97 -19.75
C PHE A 412 0.01 -15.38 -20.16
N PRO A 413 0.21 -16.58 -20.73
CA PRO A 413 1.55 -17.12 -20.92
C PRO A 413 2.36 -16.34 -21.96
N ALA A 414 3.67 -16.24 -21.77
CA ALA A 414 4.58 -15.70 -22.80
C ALA A 414 4.63 -16.63 -24.02
N MET A 415 4.78 -16.06 -25.22
CA MET A 415 4.74 -16.88 -26.44
C MET A 415 5.84 -17.94 -26.51
N THR A 416 7.04 -17.61 -26.03
CA THR A 416 8.21 -18.50 -26.05
C THR A 416 8.07 -19.72 -25.13
N GLY A 417 6.96 -19.85 -24.40
CA GLY A 417 6.82 -20.82 -23.33
C GLY A 417 7.58 -20.40 -22.08
N GLY A 418 7.53 -21.27 -21.09
CA GLY A 418 8.16 -21.08 -19.79
C GLY A 418 7.33 -20.23 -18.83
N SER A 419 7.78 -20.22 -17.58
CA SER A 419 7.07 -19.79 -16.39
C SER A 419 7.09 -18.28 -16.15
N SER A 420 6.95 -17.50 -17.22
CA SER A 420 7.01 -16.04 -17.17
C SER A 420 5.75 -15.42 -17.75
N LYS A 421 5.25 -14.37 -17.09
CA LYS A 421 4.11 -13.57 -17.56
C LYS A 421 4.50 -12.78 -18.81
N MET A 422 3.59 -12.67 -19.79
CA MET A 422 3.80 -11.77 -20.92
C MET A 422 3.98 -10.32 -20.45
N SER A 423 5.03 -9.66 -20.91
CA SER A 423 5.40 -8.29 -20.53
C SER A 423 5.84 -7.49 -21.74
N SER A 424 5.31 -6.27 -21.88
CA SER A 424 5.71 -5.30 -22.91
C SER A 424 7.20 -4.98 -22.93
N SER A 425 7.94 -5.25 -21.84
CA SER A 425 9.34 -4.81 -21.66
C SER A 425 10.38 -5.92 -21.76
N ALA A 426 10.06 -7.14 -21.34
CA ALA A 426 11.05 -8.22 -21.27
C ALA A 426 11.21 -9.00 -22.60
N ASN A 427 10.14 -9.09 -23.42
CA ASN A 427 10.15 -9.86 -24.67
C ASN A 427 9.21 -9.23 -25.73
N ALA A 428 9.39 -7.94 -26.03
CA ALA A 428 8.56 -7.22 -27.01
C ALA A 428 8.49 -7.91 -28.38
N VAL A 429 9.61 -8.52 -28.82
CA VAL A 429 9.70 -9.22 -30.12
C VAL A 429 8.74 -10.42 -30.22
N ALA A 430 8.48 -11.08 -29.09
CA ALA A 430 7.60 -12.25 -29.00
C ALA A 430 6.22 -11.92 -28.40
N SER A 431 5.90 -10.65 -28.17
CA SER A 431 4.56 -10.25 -27.70
C SER A 431 3.69 -9.82 -28.87
N ILE A 432 2.43 -10.27 -28.90
CA ILE A 432 1.47 -9.84 -29.90
C ILE A 432 0.78 -8.57 -29.39
N PHE A 433 1.04 -7.44 -30.05
CA PHE A 433 0.46 -6.14 -29.73
C PHE A 433 -0.86 -5.95 -30.48
N LEU A 434 -1.75 -5.14 -29.93
CA LEU A 434 -3.04 -4.82 -30.58
C LEU A 434 -2.86 -3.95 -31.84
N THR A 435 -1.66 -3.43 -32.06
CA THR A 435 -1.26 -2.67 -33.24
C THR A 435 -0.54 -3.51 -34.29
N ASP A 436 -0.25 -4.79 -34.03
CA ASP A 436 0.39 -5.67 -35.01
C ASP A 436 -0.52 -5.86 -36.23
N ASP A 437 0.05 -5.83 -37.43
CA ASP A 437 -0.65 -6.23 -38.64
C ASP A 437 -0.87 -7.75 -38.70
N GLN A 438 -1.72 -8.18 -39.64
CA GLN A 438 -2.15 -9.57 -39.77
C GLN A 438 -1.00 -10.53 -40.05
N ASP A 439 -0.02 -10.12 -40.87
CA ASP A 439 1.14 -10.94 -41.23
C ASP A 439 2.11 -11.03 -40.05
N THR A 440 2.29 -9.93 -39.31
CA THR A 440 3.08 -9.88 -38.08
C THR A 440 2.51 -10.80 -37.00
N VAL A 441 1.19 -10.79 -36.78
CA VAL A 441 0.51 -11.72 -35.84
C VAL A 441 0.83 -13.17 -36.20
N ARG A 442 0.62 -13.55 -37.46
CA ARG A 442 0.91 -14.91 -37.95
C ARG A 442 2.39 -15.26 -37.80
N SER A 443 3.29 -14.38 -38.24
CA SER A 443 4.73 -14.61 -38.17
C SER A 443 5.19 -14.82 -36.73
N LYS A 444 4.64 -14.05 -35.78
CA LYS A 444 4.94 -14.16 -34.36
C LYS A 444 4.51 -15.53 -33.81
N ILE A 445 3.29 -15.97 -34.08
CA ILE A 445 2.79 -17.29 -33.67
C ILE A 445 3.68 -18.41 -34.22
N PHE A 446 3.97 -18.40 -35.52
CA PHE A 446 4.75 -19.47 -36.14
C PHE A 446 6.19 -19.51 -35.63
N LYS A 447 6.82 -18.35 -35.42
CA LYS A 447 8.23 -18.25 -35.04
C LYS A 447 8.49 -18.45 -33.55
N TYR A 448 7.60 -17.95 -32.68
CA TYR A 448 7.88 -17.86 -31.25
C TYR A 448 6.97 -18.72 -30.37
N ALA A 449 5.77 -19.11 -30.82
CA ALA A 449 4.89 -19.93 -29.99
C ALA A 449 5.51 -21.32 -29.76
N PHE A 450 5.85 -21.61 -28.50
CA PHE A 450 6.39 -22.89 -28.09
C PHE A 450 5.37 -24.01 -28.34
N SER A 451 5.86 -25.18 -28.75
CA SER A 451 5.03 -26.34 -29.02
C SER A 451 5.27 -27.43 -27.99
N GLY A 452 4.18 -28.02 -27.50
CA GLY A 452 4.19 -29.20 -26.64
C GLY A 452 4.24 -30.53 -27.41
N ALA A 453 4.31 -30.50 -28.74
CA ALA A 453 4.42 -31.70 -29.55
C ALA A 453 5.88 -32.18 -29.68
N PRO A 454 6.12 -33.50 -29.82
CA PRO A 454 7.43 -34.05 -30.15
C PRO A 454 8.01 -33.50 -31.46
N ASN A 455 9.34 -33.57 -31.59
CA ASN A 455 10.06 -32.99 -32.73
C ASN A 455 9.82 -33.72 -34.07
N THR A 456 9.37 -34.97 -34.03
CA THR A 456 9.14 -35.77 -35.25
C THR A 456 7.67 -36.15 -35.40
N LEU A 457 7.20 -36.18 -36.65
CA LEU A 457 5.82 -36.61 -36.96
C LEU A 457 5.54 -38.04 -36.47
N LYS A 458 6.55 -38.91 -36.46
CA LYS A 458 6.40 -40.29 -35.98
C LYS A 458 6.12 -40.31 -34.48
N GLU A 459 6.93 -39.61 -33.68
CA GLU A 459 6.72 -39.51 -32.23
C GLU A 459 5.40 -38.82 -31.91
N PHE A 460 5.03 -37.76 -32.64
CA PHE A 460 3.75 -37.09 -32.48
C PHE A 460 2.55 -38.02 -32.70
N LYS A 461 2.57 -38.88 -33.74
CA LYS A 461 1.50 -39.87 -33.96
C LYS A 461 1.40 -40.92 -32.85
N GLU A 462 2.51 -41.23 -32.19
CA GLU A 462 2.57 -42.26 -31.14
C GLU A 462 2.24 -41.70 -29.75
N GLN A 463 2.65 -40.46 -29.46
CA GLN A 463 2.62 -39.87 -28.12
C GLN A 463 1.63 -38.70 -27.99
N GLY A 464 1.21 -38.10 -29.11
CA GLY A 464 0.42 -36.87 -29.10
C GLY A 464 1.21 -35.64 -28.69
N ALA A 465 0.50 -34.54 -28.44
CA ALA A 465 1.06 -33.30 -27.89
C ALA A 465 0.66 -33.08 -26.44
N ASP A 466 1.57 -32.50 -25.66
CA ASP A 466 1.28 -31.96 -24.33
C ASP A 466 0.54 -30.63 -24.47
N LEU A 467 -0.75 -30.63 -24.14
CA LEU A 467 -1.62 -29.46 -24.26
C LEU A 467 -1.31 -28.38 -23.21
N ASP A 468 -0.82 -28.77 -22.03
CA ASP A 468 -0.50 -27.84 -20.96
C ASP A 468 0.75 -27.03 -21.32
N ALA A 469 1.74 -27.69 -21.93
CA ALA A 469 2.95 -27.05 -22.40
C ALA A 469 2.77 -26.27 -23.73
N ASP A 470 1.81 -26.63 -24.60
CA ASP A 470 1.65 -26.00 -25.92
C ASP A 470 0.99 -24.61 -25.85
N ILE A 471 1.77 -23.56 -26.12
CA ILE A 471 1.32 -22.17 -26.05
C ILE A 471 0.21 -21.87 -27.05
N SER A 472 0.21 -22.52 -28.22
CA SER A 472 -0.80 -22.22 -29.23
C SER A 472 -2.17 -22.72 -28.77
N TYR A 473 -2.20 -23.92 -28.19
CA TYR A 473 -3.40 -24.45 -27.56
C TYR A 473 -3.80 -23.64 -26.32
N GLN A 474 -2.86 -23.25 -25.46
CA GLN A 474 -3.16 -22.41 -24.30
C GLN A 474 -3.83 -21.10 -24.73
N TYR A 475 -3.34 -20.41 -25.77
CA TYR A 475 -3.99 -19.18 -26.26
C TYR A 475 -5.39 -19.42 -26.82
N LEU A 476 -5.63 -20.57 -27.47
CA LEU A 476 -6.98 -20.96 -27.90
C LEU A 476 -7.92 -21.13 -26.69
N ARG A 477 -7.46 -21.68 -25.56
CA ARG A 477 -8.26 -21.76 -24.33
C ARG A 477 -8.72 -20.38 -23.83
N PHE A 478 -7.94 -19.32 -24.06
CA PHE A 478 -8.36 -17.95 -23.75
C PHE A 478 -9.33 -17.40 -24.81
N PHE A 479 -8.99 -17.47 -26.09
CA PHE A 479 -9.64 -16.64 -27.10
C PHE A 479 -10.70 -17.33 -27.96
N MET A 480 -10.74 -18.67 -28.00
CA MET A 480 -11.77 -19.39 -28.76
C MET A 480 -13.04 -19.49 -27.93
N GLU A 481 -14.15 -18.87 -28.35
CA GLU A 481 -15.41 -18.94 -27.59
C GLU A 481 -16.15 -20.28 -27.76
N ASP A 482 -15.92 -20.99 -28.87
CA ASP A 482 -16.54 -22.29 -29.19
C ASP A 482 -15.88 -23.42 -28.38
N ASP A 483 -16.56 -23.88 -27.32
CA ASP A 483 -16.10 -24.96 -26.45
C ASP A 483 -16.01 -26.30 -27.19
N GLU A 484 -16.96 -26.61 -28.07
CA GLU A 484 -16.98 -27.89 -28.79
C GLU A 484 -15.81 -27.99 -29.77
N LYS A 485 -15.53 -26.89 -30.48
CA LYS A 485 -14.37 -26.82 -31.38
C LYS A 485 -13.04 -26.87 -30.61
N LEU A 486 -12.94 -26.19 -29.47
CA LEU A 486 -11.73 -26.23 -28.65
C LEU A 486 -11.46 -27.65 -28.14
N GLU A 487 -12.49 -28.34 -27.67
CA GLU A 487 -12.40 -29.73 -27.21
C GLU A 487 -12.00 -30.67 -28.35
N ALA A 488 -12.61 -30.52 -29.53
CA ALA A 488 -12.24 -31.29 -30.71
C ALA A 488 -10.78 -31.08 -31.14
N ILE A 489 -10.28 -29.84 -31.10
CA ILE A 489 -8.86 -29.52 -31.38
C ILE A 489 -7.96 -30.18 -30.32
N GLY A 490 -8.29 -30.02 -29.04
CA GLY A 490 -7.50 -30.57 -27.93
C GLY A 490 -7.41 -32.10 -28.00
N SER A 491 -8.56 -32.76 -28.12
CA SER A 491 -8.65 -34.22 -28.25
C SER A 491 -7.86 -34.75 -29.45
N ALA A 492 -7.97 -34.12 -30.63
CA ALA A 492 -7.24 -34.55 -31.82
C ALA A 492 -5.73 -34.32 -31.71
N TYR A 493 -5.31 -33.17 -31.17
CA TYR A 493 -3.90 -32.82 -31.02
C TYR A 493 -3.20 -33.68 -29.96
N ALA A 494 -3.86 -33.92 -28.83
CA ALA A 494 -3.38 -34.82 -27.78
C ALA A 494 -3.34 -36.28 -28.22
N ALA A 495 -4.13 -36.67 -29.22
CA ALA A 495 -4.12 -38.02 -29.79
C ALA A 495 -3.10 -38.23 -30.93
N GLY A 496 -2.39 -37.18 -31.35
CA GLY A 496 -1.42 -37.29 -32.46
C GLY A 496 -2.05 -37.34 -33.85
N ASP A 497 -3.26 -36.77 -34.03
CA ASP A 497 -3.96 -36.79 -35.32
C ASP A 497 -3.16 -36.03 -36.40
N GLU A 498 -2.94 -36.70 -37.54
CA GLU A 498 -2.20 -36.15 -38.69
C GLU A 498 -2.86 -34.90 -39.30
N LYS A 499 -4.16 -34.70 -39.07
CA LYS A 499 -4.89 -33.51 -39.52
C LYS A 499 -4.79 -32.35 -38.54
N MET A 500 -4.46 -32.61 -37.27
CA MET A 500 -4.32 -31.61 -36.22
C MET A 500 -2.88 -31.54 -35.72
N THR A 501 -1.94 -31.26 -36.62
CA THR A 501 -0.53 -31.04 -36.27
C THR A 501 -0.33 -29.69 -35.58
N THR A 502 0.86 -29.46 -35.00
CA THR A 502 1.25 -28.14 -34.46
C THR A 502 1.02 -26.99 -35.44
N ALA A 503 1.29 -27.21 -36.73
CA ALA A 503 1.02 -26.21 -37.75
C ALA A 503 -0.47 -25.91 -37.88
N ALA A 504 -1.33 -26.94 -37.87
CA ALA A 504 -2.78 -26.77 -37.93
C ALA A 504 -3.34 -26.05 -36.68
N VAL A 505 -2.83 -26.36 -35.48
CA VAL A 505 -3.21 -25.65 -34.25
C VAL A 505 -2.78 -24.18 -34.32
N LYS A 506 -1.57 -23.90 -34.81
CA LYS A 506 -1.08 -22.53 -35.04
C LYS A 506 -1.91 -21.79 -36.10
N GLU A 507 -2.41 -22.46 -37.12
CA GLU A 507 -3.34 -21.89 -38.09
C GLU A 507 -4.68 -21.51 -37.45
N GLU A 508 -5.27 -22.40 -36.64
CA GLU A 508 -6.51 -22.10 -35.92
C GLU A 508 -6.33 -20.92 -34.97
N LEU A 509 -5.22 -20.90 -34.22
CA LEU A 509 -4.88 -19.75 -33.37
C LEU A 509 -4.71 -18.47 -34.19
N THR A 510 -4.01 -18.55 -35.34
CA THR A 510 -3.79 -17.40 -36.22
C THR A 510 -5.12 -16.79 -36.64
N LYS A 511 -6.09 -17.61 -37.07
CA LYS A 511 -7.42 -17.13 -37.46
C LYS A 511 -8.13 -16.39 -36.32
N VAL A 512 -8.11 -16.98 -35.12
CA VAL A 512 -8.75 -16.39 -33.92
C VAL A 512 -8.11 -15.05 -33.56
N LEU A 513 -6.79 -15.00 -33.47
CA LEU A 513 -6.09 -13.77 -33.06
C LEU A 513 -6.14 -12.68 -34.13
N GLN A 514 -6.00 -13.04 -35.41
CA GLN A 514 -6.16 -12.11 -36.52
C GLN A 514 -7.54 -11.44 -36.50
N HIS A 515 -8.59 -12.23 -36.26
CA HIS A 515 -9.95 -11.71 -36.11
C HIS A 515 -10.08 -10.74 -34.94
N ILE A 516 -9.59 -11.11 -33.75
CA ILE A 516 -9.65 -10.28 -32.54
C ILE A 516 -8.89 -8.96 -32.73
N VAL A 517 -7.64 -9.03 -33.22
CA VAL A 517 -6.80 -7.85 -33.43
C VAL A 517 -7.42 -6.94 -34.49
N LYS A 518 -7.91 -7.50 -35.58
CA LYS A 518 -8.59 -6.73 -36.64
C LYS A 518 -9.82 -6.00 -36.11
N GLN A 519 -10.70 -6.69 -35.39
CA GLN A 519 -11.89 -6.08 -34.83
C GLN A 519 -11.57 -5.00 -33.78
N HIS A 520 -10.54 -5.23 -32.96
CA HIS A 520 -10.05 -4.22 -32.02
C HIS A 520 -9.55 -2.98 -32.76
N GLN A 521 -8.73 -3.15 -33.80
CA GLN A 521 -8.22 -2.06 -34.62
C GLN A 521 -9.35 -1.29 -35.31
N GLU A 522 -10.35 -1.98 -35.85
CA GLU A 522 -11.53 -1.37 -36.48
C GLU A 522 -12.33 -0.53 -35.47
N ARG A 523 -12.57 -1.03 -34.26
CA ARG A 523 -13.25 -0.27 -33.21
C ARG A 523 -12.40 0.90 -32.72
N ARG A 524 -11.10 0.68 -32.48
CA ARG A 524 -10.15 1.71 -32.04
C ARG A 524 -10.06 2.87 -33.03
N ALA A 525 -10.10 2.58 -34.33
CA ALA A 525 -10.08 3.59 -35.39
C ALA A 525 -11.31 4.53 -35.36
N GLN A 526 -12.42 4.10 -34.75
CA GLN A 526 -13.62 4.92 -34.56
C GLN A 526 -13.60 5.72 -33.25
N VAL A 527 -12.66 5.44 -32.33
CA VAL A 527 -12.59 6.15 -31.05
C VAL A 527 -12.06 7.56 -31.27
N THR A 528 -12.92 8.53 -31.02
CA THR A 528 -12.58 9.96 -31.12
C THR A 528 -12.07 10.50 -29.79
N ASP A 529 -11.46 11.69 -29.85
CA ASP A 529 -11.08 12.41 -28.63
C ASP A 529 -12.29 12.79 -27.77
N ALA A 530 -13.45 13.01 -28.40
CA ALA A 530 -14.70 13.26 -27.68
C ALA A 530 -15.19 12.02 -26.93
N ASP A 531 -14.95 10.82 -27.46
CA ASP A 531 -15.24 9.57 -26.75
C ASP A 531 -14.33 9.43 -25.54
N VAL A 532 -13.02 9.64 -25.71
CA VAL A 532 -12.06 9.64 -24.59
C VAL A 532 -12.51 10.61 -23.50
N GLU A 533 -12.85 11.85 -23.87
CA GLU A 533 -13.36 12.86 -22.93
C GLU A 533 -14.66 12.40 -22.26
N LYS A 534 -15.60 11.80 -23.02
CA LYS A 534 -16.85 11.26 -22.47
C LYS A 534 -16.57 10.22 -21.39
N PHE A 535 -15.69 9.25 -21.64
CA PHE A 535 -15.34 8.21 -20.68
C PHE A 535 -14.62 8.79 -19.45
N MET A 536 -13.78 9.81 -19.64
CA MET A 536 -12.93 10.40 -18.60
C MET A 536 -13.55 11.55 -17.81
N THR A 537 -14.68 12.10 -18.27
CA THR A 537 -15.39 13.15 -17.54
C THR A 537 -16.17 12.55 -16.36
N PRO A 538 -15.95 13.03 -15.12
CA PRO A 538 -16.75 12.67 -13.96
C PRO A 538 -18.24 12.94 -14.24
N ARG A 539 -19.04 11.87 -14.23
CA ARG A 539 -20.48 11.95 -14.47
C ARG A 539 -21.22 10.82 -13.79
N LYS A 540 -22.52 11.00 -13.66
CA LYS A 540 -23.43 9.99 -13.18
C LYS A 540 -23.54 8.83 -14.17
N LEU A 541 -23.39 7.59 -13.70
CA LEU A 541 -23.48 6.39 -14.52
C LEU A 541 -24.90 5.81 -14.52
N GLY A 542 -25.33 5.25 -15.65
CA GLY A 542 -26.46 4.33 -15.77
C GLY A 542 -27.85 4.85 -15.36
N GLY A 543 -28.10 6.16 -15.40
CA GLY A 543 -29.41 6.73 -15.02
C GLY A 543 -29.83 6.49 -13.57
N GLN A 544 -28.91 6.02 -12.71
CA GLN A 544 -29.24 5.55 -11.37
C GLN A 544 -29.78 6.67 -10.48
N SER A 545 -31.05 6.70 -10.06
CA SER A 545 -31.54 7.76 -9.15
C SER A 545 -30.98 7.57 -7.73
N PHE A 546 -30.12 8.49 -7.29
CA PHE A 546 -29.66 8.61 -5.90
C PHE A 546 -29.86 10.05 -5.44
#